data_AF-A0A7H8L605-F1
#
_entry.id   AF-A0A7H8L605-F1
#
_cell.length_a   1.000
_cell.length_b   1.000
_cell.length_c   1.000
_cell.angle_alpha   90.00
_cell.angle_beta   90.00
_cell.angle_gamma   90.00
#
_symmetry.space_group_name_H-M   'P 1'
#
loop_
_entity.id
_entity.type
_entity.pdbx_description
1 polymer ?
#
loop_
_entity_poly.entity_id
_entity_poly.type
_entity_poly.pdbx_seq_one_letter_code
_entity_poly.pdbx_strand_id
1 'polypeptide(L)' 'MGTGDKAENTGEKIEGAVKKNVGKAVGNERLEAKGRAEQAAGDLKQAEEHVKDAFRN' A
#
# COMPACT_ATOMS: atom_id res chain seq x y z
N MET A 1 -2.64 30.05 -31.37
CA MET A 1 -2.42 28.75 -30.68
C MET A 1 -0.99 28.76 -30.17
N GLY A 2 -0.75 28.93 -28.87
CA GLY A 2 0.62 29.03 -28.38
C GLY A 2 0.75 29.75 -27.05
N THR A 3 0.42 29.05 -25.97
CA THR A 3 0.92 29.24 -24.59
C THR A 3 0.18 28.28 -23.65
N GLY A 4 -1.10 27.99 -23.93
CA GLY A 4 -1.92 27.02 -23.20
C GLY A 4 -1.37 25.59 -23.25
N ASP A 5 -1.02 25.09 -24.44
CA ASP A 5 -0.64 23.68 -24.64
C ASP A 5 0.68 23.27 -23.97
N LYS A 6 1.63 24.20 -23.80
CA LYS A 6 2.89 23.92 -23.06
C LYS A 6 2.69 23.97 -21.56
N ALA A 7 1.81 24.84 -21.08
CA ALA A 7 1.49 24.95 -19.66
C ALA A 7 0.69 23.74 -19.18
N GLU A 8 -0.30 23.28 -19.98
CA GLU A 8 -1.08 22.05 -19.70
C GLU A 8 -0.18 20.81 -19.66
N ASN A 9 0.69 20.62 -20.66
CA ASN A 9 1.57 19.45 -20.70
C ASN A 9 2.61 19.44 -19.56
N THR A 10 3.08 20.64 -19.14
CA THR A 10 3.98 20.76 -17.99
C THR A 10 3.22 20.55 -16.67
N GLY A 11 2.00 21.08 -16.57
CA GLY A 11 1.12 20.90 -15.43
C GLY A 11 0.74 19.44 -15.20
N GLU A 12 0.37 18.70 -16.25
CA GLU A 12 0.08 17.27 -16.18
C GLU A 12 1.30 16.44 -15.77
N LYS A 13 2.50 16.78 -16.25
CA LYS A 13 3.73 16.09 -15.84
C LYS A 13 4.05 16.32 -14.37
N ILE A 14 3.88 17.55 -13.88
CA ILE A 14 4.10 17.89 -12.47
C ILE A 14 3.04 17.21 -11.60
N GLU A 15 1.77 17.29 -11.98
CA GLU A 15 0.66 16.67 -11.27
C GLU A 15 0.81 15.14 -11.24
N GLY A 16 1.20 14.53 -12.35
CA GLY A 16 1.49 13.10 -12.45
C GLY A 16 2.68 12.68 -11.58
N ALA A 17 3.75 13.47 -11.54
CA ALA A 17 4.90 13.21 -10.67
C ALA A 17 4.53 13.33 -9.18
N VAL A 18 3.73 14.34 -8.81
CA VAL A 18 3.23 14.51 -7.44
C VAL A 18 2.30 13.36 -7.07
N LYS A 19 1.31 13.02 -7.90
CA LYS A 19 0.40 11.87 -7.68
C LYS A 19 1.16 10.55 -7.58
N LYS A 20 2.19 10.34 -8.39
CA LYS A 20 3.02 9.13 -8.35
C LYS A 20 3.86 9.05 -7.08
N ASN A 21 4.48 10.15 -6.65
CA ASN A 21 5.29 10.17 -5.43
C ASN A 21 4.43 10.06 -4.17
N VAL A 22 3.35 10.84 -4.08
CA VAL A 22 2.40 10.77 -2.97
C VAL A 22 1.71 9.41 -2.95
N GLY A 23 1.28 8.91 -4.11
CA GLY A 23 0.65 7.59 -4.24
C GLY A 23 1.60 6.45 -3.87
N LYS A 24 2.89 6.56 -4.19
CA LYS A 24 3.91 5.57 -3.80
C LYS A 24 4.21 5.63 -2.30
N ALA A 25 4.35 6.82 -1.72
CA ALA A 25 4.58 6.99 -0.29
C ALA A 25 3.39 6.49 0.54
N VAL A 26 2.19 7.02 0.27
CA VAL A 26 0.94 6.62 0.92
C VAL A 26 0.59 5.16 0.62
N GLY A 27 0.94 4.66 -0.57
CA GLY A 27 0.80 3.26 -0.93
C GLY A 27 1.69 2.37 -0.09
N ASN A 28 2.96 2.74 0.09
CA ASN A 28 3.93 1.97 0.87
C ASN A 28 3.57 1.98 2.37
N GLU A 29 3.23 3.13 2.95
CA GLU A 29 2.79 3.22 4.35
C GLU A 29 1.52 2.39 4.62
N ARG A 30 0.52 2.47 3.74
CA ARG A 30 -0.70 1.67 3.87
C ARG A 30 -0.45 0.18 3.64
N LEU A 31 0.41 -0.19 2.69
CA LEU A 31 0.75 -1.59 2.41
C LEU A 31 1.58 -2.19 3.55
N GLU A 32 2.51 -1.45 4.14
CA GLU A 32 3.30 -1.89 5.30
C GLU A 32 2.40 -2.09 6.52
N ALA A 33 1.50 -1.13 6.80
CA ALA A 33 0.55 -1.26 7.90
C ALA A 33 -0.39 -2.47 7.73
N LYS A 34 -0.91 -2.68 6.50
CA LYS A 34 -1.71 -3.88 6.19
C LYS A 34 -0.89 -5.16 6.30
N GLY A 35 0.33 -5.18 5.76
CA GLY A 35 1.22 -6.34 5.80
C GLY A 35 1.55 -6.76 7.24
N ARG A 36 1.85 -5.79 8.11
CA ARG A 36 2.07 -6.06 9.55
C ARG A 36 0.84 -6.62 10.24
N ALA A 37 -0.33 -6.05 9.97
CA ALA A 37 -1.59 -6.53 10.55
C ALA A 37 -1.94 -7.94 10.05
N GLU A 38 -1.69 -8.22 8.77
CA GLU A 38 -1.95 -9.52 8.14
C GLU A 38 -0.95 -10.58 8.61
N GLN A 39 0.33 -10.23 8.79
CA GLN A 39 1.32 -11.10 9.43
C GLN A 39 0.91 -11.44 10.86
N ALA A 40 0.59 -10.43 11.68
CA ALA A 40 0.17 -10.67 13.07
C ALA A 40 -1.09 -11.55 13.16
N ALA A 41 -2.06 -11.35 12.25
CA ALA A 41 -3.24 -12.20 12.17
C ALA A 41 -2.91 -13.62 11.68
N GLY A 42 -1.95 -13.76 10.76
CA GLY A 42 -1.45 -15.05 10.27
C GLY A 42 -0.75 -15.84 11.36
N ASP A 43 0.18 -15.22 12.08
CA ASP A 43 0.88 -15.81 13.23
C ASP A 43 -0.11 -16.25 14.32
N LEU A 44 -1.13 -15.43 14.60
CA LEU A 44 -2.16 -15.75 15.60
C LEU A 44 -3.04 -16.92 15.15
N LYS A 45 -3.41 -16.99 13.86
CA LYS A 45 -4.14 -18.12 13.29
C LYS A 45 -3.34 -19.41 13.32
N GLN A 46 -2.06 -19.37 12.97
CA GLN A 46 -1.18 -20.53 13.03
C GLN A 46 -1.02 -21.00 14.48
N ALA A 47 -0.80 -20.09 15.42
CA ALA A 47 -0.73 -20.42 16.84
C ALA A 47 -2.06 -21.04 17.34
N GLU A 48 -3.21 -20.48 16.96
CA GLU A 48 -4.51 -21.08 17.27
C GLU A 48 -4.68 -22.48 16.67
N GLU A 49 -4.25 -22.70 15.43
CA GLU A 49 -4.34 -23.98 14.76
C GLU A 49 -3.44 -25.02 15.43
N HIS A 50 -2.18 -24.68 15.73
CA HIS A 50 -1.26 -25.54 16.47
C HIS A 50 -1.79 -25.90 17.86
N VAL A 51 -2.37 -24.93 18.57
CA VAL A 51 -3.00 -25.16 19.88
C VAL A 51 -4.20 -26.10 19.72
N LYS A 52 -5.13 -25.81 18.79
CA LYS A 52 -6.31 -26.65 18.55
C LYS A 52 -5.93 -28.07 18.13
N ASP A 53 -4.91 -28.24 17.30
CA ASP A 53 -4.41 -29.56 16.85
C ASP A 53 -3.82 -30.36 18.02
N ALA A 54 -3.00 -29.72 18.85
CA ALA A 54 -2.44 -30.33 20.06
C ALA A 54 -3.50 -30.72 21.11
N PHE A 55 -4.63 -30.02 21.17
CA PHE A 55 -5.75 -30.33 22.07
C PHE A 55 -6.77 -31.31 21.48
N ARG A 56 -6.71 -31.60 20.18
CA ARG A 56 -7.64 -32.51 19.50
C ARG A 56 -7.07 -33.93 19.35
N ASN A 57 -5.83 -34.16 19.79
CA ASN A 57 -5.18 -35.48 19.85
C ASN A 57 -5.04 -36.01 21.28
#